data_AF-A0AA43QFG7-F1
#
_entry.id   AF-A0AA43QFG7-F1
#
_cell.length_a   1.000
_cell.length_b   1.000
_cell.length_c   1.000
_cell.angle_alpha   90.00
_cell.angle_beta   90.00
_cell.angle_gamma   90.00
#
_symmetry.space_group_name_H-M   'P 1'
#
loop_
_entity.id
_entity.type
_entity.pdbx_description
1 polymer ?
#
loop_
_entity_poly.entity_id
_entity_poly.type
_entity_poly.pdbx_seq_one_letter_code
_entity_poly.pdbx_strand_id
1 'polypeptide(L)'
;MKTVLGIVSVLIVLLITMFILKRQKKCSSCSSKETLISKPKTPGQEKQQPEIESTAKIAVNSEAVVVNSQVTDTTSISSPVAESVNKPVSNIEISAKPQVKEAAVSPVENSSSGFPQDSILRRHYFTHLCTMIEALAPECPTDSILCRHYYMMLLTEIDRCLNDKTAMERLIYDYENLSV
;
A
#
# COMPACT_ATOMS: atom_id res chain seq x y z
N MET A 1 -2.83 31.17 45.05
CA MET A 1 -2.54 31.33 43.60
C MET A 1 -1.09 31.01 43.27
N LYS A 2 -0.10 31.86 43.60
CA LYS A 2 1.33 31.67 43.21
C LYS A 2 1.89 30.26 43.49
N THR A 3 1.59 29.68 44.66
CA THR A 3 1.97 28.30 45.03
C THR A 3 1.37 27.23 44.11
N VAL A 4 0.08 27.33 43.79
CA VAL A 4 -0.64 26.40 42.89
C VAL A 4 -0.04 26.44 41.49
N LEU A 5 0.27 27.63 40.97
CA LEU A 5 0.92 27.78 39.66
C LEU A 5 2.32 27.13 39.63
N GLY A 6 3.09 27.26 40.72
CA GLY A 6 4.38 26.58 40.87
C GLY A 6 4.25 25.05 40.84
N ILE A 7 3.28 24.49 41.58
CA ILE A 7 3.02 23.04 41.60
C ILE A 7 2.61 22.53 40.21
N VAL A 8 1.72 23.25 39.51
CA VAL A 8 1.31 22.92 38.14
C VAL A 8 2.49 22.97 37.17
N SER A 9 3.36 23.98 37.28
CA SER A 9 4.57 24.08 36.44
C SER A 9 5.54 22.92 36.65
N VAL A 10 5.74 22.46 37.89
CA VAL A 10 6.59 21.30 38.20
C VAL A 10 5.99 20.01 37.63
N LEU A 11 4.67 19.82 37.77
CA LEU A 11 3.97 18.66 37.20
C LEU A 11 4.08 18.61 35.67
N ILE A 12 3.95 19.75 34.98
CA ILE A 12 4.08 19.83 33.52
C ILE A 12 5.50 19.39 33.08
N VAL A 13 6.55 19.89 33.73
CA VAL A 13 7.95 19.50 33.41
C VAL A 13 8.19 18.01 33.68
N LEU A 14 7.62 17.46 34.76
CA LEU A 14 7.74 16.04 35.09
C LEU A 14 7.01 15.15 34.06
N LEU A 15 5.84 15.56 33.58
CA LEU A 15 5.11 14.87 32.50
C LEU A 15 5.86 14.92 31.16
N ILE A 16 6.43 16.07 30.79
CA ILE A 16 7.21 16.23 29.55
C ILE A 16 8.46 15.34 29.57
N THR A 17 9.22 15.35 30.67
CA THR A 17 10.43 14.51 30.83
C THR A 17 10.10 13.02 30.81
N MET A 18 9.02 12.60 31.50
CA MET A 18 8.50 11.23 31.42
C MET A 18 8.10 10.83 29.99
N PHE A 19 7.47 11.73 29.23
CA PHE A 19 7.06 11.46 27.84
C PHE A 19 8.26 11.26 26.90
N ILE A 20 9.30 12.09 27.04
CA ILE A 20 10.56 11.97 26.27
C ILE A 20 11.27 10.65 26.60
N LEU A 21 11.43 10.32 27.89
CA LEU A 21 12.04 9.07 28.34
C LEU A 21 11.25 7.82 27.89
N LYS A 22 9.91 7.90 27.88
CA LYS A 22 9.04 6.82 27.41
C LYS A 22 9.11 6.62 25.88
N ARG A 23 9.38 7.69 25.11
CA ARG A 23 9.68 7.59 23.68
C ARG A 23 11.04 6.92 23.43
N GLN A 24 12.11 7.38 24.10
CA GLN A 24 13.45 6.80 23.92
C GLN A 24 13.52 5.30 24.25
N LYS A 25 12.87 4.86 25.34
CA LYS A 25 12.79 3.43 25.71
C LYS A 25 12.07 2.52 24.71
N LYS A 26 11.35 3.07 23.72
CA LYS A 26 10.68 2.28 22.67
C LYS A 26 11.57 1.99 21.45
N CYS A 27 12.74 2.61 21.33
CA CYS A 27 13.61 2.50 20.16
C CYS A 27 14.85 1.60 20.36
N SER A 28 15.15 1.16 21.59
CA SER A 28 16.41 0.49 21.92
C SER A 28 16.43 -1.04 21.72
N SER A 29 15.49 -1.61 20.96
CA SER A 29 15.28 -3.07 20.86
C SER A 29 15.77 -3.72 19.55
N CYS A 30 16.49 -2.99 18.70
CA CYS A 30 16.98 -3.50 17.42
C CYS A 30 18.46 -3.12 17.17
N SER A 31 19.40 -3.95 17.63
CA SER A 31 20.73 -4.10 17.01
C SER A 31 21.43 -5.38 17.48
N SER A 32 22.30 -5.91 16.62
CA SER A 32 23.43 -6.80 16.97
C SER A 32 23.09 -8.21 17.49
N LYS A 33 22.68 -9.07 16.57
CA LYS A 33 23.22 -10.44 16.47
C LYS A 33 23.77 -10.65 15.05
N GLU A 34 24.72 -11.59 14.95
CA GLU A 34 25.37 -12.07 13.73
C GLU A 34 26.31 -11.10 12.98
N THR A 35 27.41 -11.55 12.35
CA THR A 35 28.14 -12.82 12.53
C THR A 35 29.62 -12.62 12.18
N LEU A 36 30.52 -13.32 12.90
CA LEU A 36 31.96 -13.32 12.63
C LEU A 36 32.30 -14.20 11.42
N ILE A 37 32.80 -13.61 10.33
CA ILE A 37 33.55 -14.31 9.28
C ILE A 37 34.92 -13.62 9.09
N SER A 38 35.91 -14.36 8.59
CA SER A 38 37.31 -14.27 8.96
C SER A 38 38.22 -13.43 8.03
N LYS A 39 39.47 -13.24 8.48
CA LYS A 39 40.56 -12.50 7.82
C LYS A 39 40.98 -13.07 6.44
N PRO A 40 41.64 -12.26 5.58
CA PRO A 40 42.01 -12.64 4.22
C PRO A 40 43.30 -13.47 4.14
N LYS A 41 43.51 -14.15 3.00
CA LYS A 41 44.81 -14.73 2.61
C LYS A 41 44.97 -14.89 1.10
N THR A 42 45.94 -14.20 0.51
CA THR A 42 46.53 -14.47 -0.83
C THR A 42 47.66 -15.50 -0.67
N PRO A 43 47.85 -16.45 -1.61
CA PRO A 43 48.66 -16.24 -2.84
C PRO A 43 48.00 -16.83 -4.11
N GLY A 44 48.50 -16.69 -5.34
CA GLY A 44 49.62 -15.88 -5.85
C GLY A 44 50.19 -16.45 -7.17
N GLN A 45 50.22 -15.64 -8.25
CA GLN A 45 50.64 -15.97 -9.63
C GLN A 45 49.76 -17.03 -10.35
N GLU A 46 49.54 -17.02 -11.68
CA GLU A 46 49.99 -16.15 -12.81
C GLU A 46 48.78 -15.98 -13.79
N LYS A 47 48.79 -15.49 -15.05
CA LYS A 47 49.81 -15.16 -16.07
C LYS A 47 49.29 -14.11 -17.10
N GLN A 48 50.22 -13.45 -17.81
CA GLN A 48 50.12 -12.84 -19.17
C GLN A 48 48.90 -11.96 -19.57
N GLN A 49 49.11 -10.65 -19.39
CA GLN A 49 48.77 -9.54 -20.31
C GLN A 49 49.46 -9.74 -21.69
N PRO A 50 48.83 -9.40 -22.84
CA PRO A 50 48.71 -8.03 -23.38
C PRO A 50 47.25 -7.63 -23.70
N GLU A 51 46.78 -6.39 -23.56
CA GLU A 51 47.31 -5.07 -23.98
C GLU A 51 47.45 -4.91 -25.50
N ILE A 52 46.38 -4.44 -26.16
CA ILE A 52 46.49 -3.62 -27.37
C ILE A 52 45.43 -2.52 -27.31
N GLU A 53 45.84 -1.30 -26.98
CA GLU A 53 45.07 -0.09 -27.31
C GLU A 53 45.39 0.28 -28.78
N SER A 54 44.38 0.62 -29.59
CA SER A 54 44.61 1.07 -30.97
C SER A 54 43.58 2.12 -31.40
N THR A 55 44.09 3.22 -31.98
CA THR A 55 43.30 4.42 -32.31
C THR A 55 43.56 4.87 -33.75
N ALA A 56 42.58 4.69 -34.63
CA ALA A 56 42.32 5.38 -35.92
C ALA A 56 41.18 4.59 -36.62
N LYS A 57 40.03 5.13 -37.06
CA LYS A 57 39.67 6.30 -37.92
C LYS A 57 39.67 5.97 -39.43
N ILE A 58 38.57 6.36 -40.12
CA ILE A 58 38.37 6.50 -41.59
C ILE A 58 38.14 5.14 -42.32
N ALA A 59 37.14 4.93 -43.21
CA ALA A 59 35.93 5.70 -43.57
C ALA A 59 34.93 4.87 -44.44
N VAL A 60 33.67 5.34 -44.55
CA VAL A 60 32.71 5.34 -45.71
C VAL A 60 32.72 4.11 -46.66
N ASN A 61 31.63 3.36 -46.84
CA ASN A 61 30.35 3.78 -47.49
C ASN A 61 29.09 3.05 -46.90
N SER A 62 27.85 3.51 -47.13
CA SER A 62 26.88 3.16 -48.22
C SER A 62 26.79 1.66 -48.55
N GLU A 63 25.63 1.03 -48.76
CA GLU A 63 24.32 1.55 -49.21
C GLU A 63 23.14 0.71 -48.64
N ALA A 64 21.89 1.10 -48.93
CA ALA A 64 20.69 0.44 -48.40
C ALA A 64 20.21 -0.75 -49.26
N VAL A 65 19.58 -1.74 -48.62
CA VAL A 65 18.64 -2.67 -49.28
C VAL A 65 17.32 -2.68 -48.51
N VAL A 66 16.26 -2.25 -49.18
CA VAL A 66 14.87 -2.40 -48.71
C VAL A 66 14.35 -3.74 -49.18
N VAL A 67 13.75 -4.53 -48.28
CA VAL A 67 12.74 -5.54 -48.64
C VAL A 67 11.52 -5.30 -47.76
N ASN A 68 10.36 -5.23 -48.41
CA ASN A 68 9.05 -4.94 -47.81
C ASN A 68 8.09 -6.11 -48.09
N SER A 69 6.85 -5.98 -47.61
CA SER A 69 5.69 -6.87 -47.76
C SER A 69 5.53 -7.89 -46.62
N GLN A 70 4.38 -8.01 -45.93
CA GLN A 70 2.97 -8.12 -46.39
C GLN A 70 2.74 -9.43 -47.16
N VAL A 71 1.70 -10.25 -46.96
CA VAL A 71 0.50 -10.24 -46.07
C VAL A 71 0.19 -11.73 -45.67
N THR A 72 -0.92 -12.23 -45.10
CA THR A 72 -2.34 -11.80 -44.93
C THR A 72 -3.00 -12.60 -43.80
N ASP A 73 -4.03 -12.04 -43.13
CA ASP A 73 -5.12 -12.75 -42.41
C ASP A 73 -4.75 -13.64 -41.18
N THR A 74 -5.66 -14.01 -40.24
CA THR A 74 -7.13 -13.92 -40.24
C THR A 74 -7.69 -13.54 -38.86
N THR A 75 -8.85 -12.87 -38.85
CA THR A 75 -9.72 -12.65 -37.67
C THR A 75 -10.06 -13.96 -36.93
N SER A 76 -10.15 -13.90 -35.60
CA SER A 76 -10.93 -14.86 -34.78
C SER A 76 -11.51 -14.20 -33.53
N ILE A 77 -12.59 -13.45 -33.72
CA ILE A 77 -13.50 -13.01 -32.66
C ILE A 77 -14.41 -14.19 -32.32
N SER A 78 -14.39 -14.72 -31.10
CA SER A 78 -15.40 -15.70 -30.65
C SER A 78 -15.62 -15.73 -29.13
N SER A 79 -16.28 -14.69 -28.64
CA SER A 79 -17.27 -14.77 -27.55
C SER A 79 -18.27 -13.63 -27.77
N PRO A 80 -19.56 -13.77 -27.40
CA PRO A 80 -20.16 -14.80 -26.56
C PRO A 80 -21.24 -15.66 -27.26
N VAL A 81 -21.67 -16.74 -26.61
CA VAL A 81 -22.93 -17.45 -26.91
C VAL A 81 -23.65 -17.75 -25.58
N ALA A 82 -24.78 -17.10 -25.36
CA ALA A 82 -25.83 -17.59 -24.47
C ALA A 82 -26.62 -18.70 -25.21
N GLU A 83 -27.43 -19.57 -24.62
CA GLU A 83 -28.26 -19.41 -23.43
C GLU A 83 -28.69 -20.81 -22.97
N SER A 84 -28.95 -21.03 -21.67
CA SER A 84 -29.76 -22.18 -21.25
C SER A 84 -30.61 -21.85 -20.03
N VAL A 85 -31.82 -21.41 -20.35
CA VAL A 85 -32.93 -21.15 -19.43
C VAL A 85 -33.17 -22.34 -18.50
N ASN A 86 -33.24 -22.08 -17.20
CA ASN A 86 -34.17 -22.76 -16.32
C ASN A 86 -34.91 -21.70 -15.48
N LYS A 87 -36.24 -21.70 -15.55
CA LYS A 87 -37.11 -20.69 -14.93
C LYS A 87 -37.47 -21.05 -13.47
N PRO A 88 -37.89 -20.06 -12.66
CA PRO A 88 -38.27 -20.27 -11.26
C PRO A 88 -39.65 -20.92 -11.11
N VAL A 89 -40.16 -20.97 -9.86
CA VAL A 89 -41.26 -21.81 -9.29
C VAL A 89 -40.67 -23.10 -8.68
N SER A 90 -41.02 -23.52 -7.45
CA SER A 90 -42.23 -23.23 -6.67
C SER A 90 -42.07 -22.53 -5.31
N ASN A 91 -43.17 -21.91 -4.90
CA ASN A 91 -43.43 -21.43 -3.54
C ASN A 91 -43.29 -22.56 -2.50
N ILE A 92 -42.61 -22.32 -1.39
CA ILE A 92 -42.70 -23.14 -0.16
C ILE A 92 -43.14 -22.23 0.97
N GLU A 93 -44.42 -21.93 0.97
CA GLU A 93 -45.13 -21.31 2.08
C GLU A 93 -45.41 -22.39 3.13
N ILE A 94 -44.58 -22.44 4.17
CA ILE A 94 -44.86 -23.24 5.38
C ILE A 94 -45.11 -22.27 6.53
N SER A 95 -46.36 -21.88 6.68
CA SER A 95 -46.85 -21.15 7.85
C SER A 95 -46.80 -22.03 9.09
N ALA A 96 -45.92 -21.71 10.04
CA ALA A 96 -45.91 -22.28 11.39
C ALA A 96 -45.66 -21.18 12.43
N LYS A 97 -46.51 -21.14 13.48
CA LYS A 97 -46.44 -20.15 14.56
C LYS A 97 -45.19 -20.35 15.46
N PRO A 98 -44.75 -19.32 16.22
CA PRO A 98 -43.40 -19.27 16.75
C PRO A 98 -43.21 -20.16 17.98
N GLN A 99 -42.07 -20.86 18.03
CA GLN A 99 -41.54 -21.40 19.29
C GLN A 99 -40.48 -20.46 19.84
N VAL A 100 -40.72 -19.98 21.06
CA VAL A 100 -39.76 -19.21 21.85
C VAL A 100 -38.54 -20.09 22.14
N LYS A 101 -37.41 -19.73 21.54
CA LYS A 101 -36.08 -20.09 22.03
C LYS A 101 -35.26 -18.83 22.09
N GLU A 102 -35.30 -18.20 23.26
CA GLU A 102 -34.51 -17.03 23.63
C GLU A 102 -33.03 -17.44 23.75
N ALA A 103 -32.42 -17.70 22.60
CA ALA A 103 -30.98 -17.71 22.49
C ALA A 103 -30.52 -16.27 22.73
N ALA A 104 -29.97 -16.01 23.91
CA ALA A 104 -29.36 -14.73 24.25
C ALA A 104 -28.14 -14.50 23.36
N VAL A 105 -28.39 -13.96 22.16
CA VAL A 105 -27.36 -13.37 21.31
C VAL A 105 -26.83 -12.17 22.09
N SER A 106 -25.73 -12.39 22.80
CA SER A 106 -24.96 -11.34 23.44
C SER A 106 -24.74 -10.20 22.44
N PRO A 107 -25.09 -8.94 22.77
CA PRO A 107 -24.65 -7.82 21.97
C PRO A 107 -23.13 -7.90 21.82
N VAL A 108 -22.65 -8.01 20.58
CA VAL A 108 -21.20 -8.04 20.32
C VAL A 108 -20.71 -6.60 20.38
N GLU A 109 -20.54 -6.12 21.60
CA GLU A 109 -20.03 -4.80 22.00
C GLU A 109 -18.57 -4.60 21.55
N ASN A 110 -18.36 -4.51 20.23
CA ASN A 110 -17.07 -4.30 19.59
C ASN A 110 -17.13 -3.32 18.40
N SER A 111 -18.31 -2.76 18.07
CA SER A 111 -18.49 -1.77 17.00
C SER A 111 -18.18 -0.33 17.46
N SER A 112 -17.02 -0.14 18.10
CA SER A 112 -16.51 1.18 18.51
C SER A 112 -15.48 1.76 17.54
N SER A 113 -14.92 0.94 16.64
CA SER A 113 -14.26 1.41 15.42
C SER A 113 -15.29 1.55 14.29
N GLY A 114 -15.20 2.62 13.50
CA GLY A 114 -16.05 2.86 12.33
C GLY A 114 -15.68 2.00 11.12
N PHE A 115 -15.33 0.74 11.35
CA PHE A 115 -14.65 -0.13 10.39
C PHE A 115 -15.44 -1.45 10.21
N PRO A 116 -15.70 -1.90 8.97
CA PRO A 116 -16.63 -3.00 8.72
C PRO A 116 -16.15 -4.34 9.29
N GLN A 117 -17.07 -5.11 9.87
CA GLN A 117 -16.74 -6.39 10.50
C GLN A 117 -16.36 -7.46 9.47
N ASP A 118 -17.02 -7.50 8.31
CA ASP A 118 -16.82 -8.50 7.25
C ASP A 118 -15.60 -8.21 6.36
N SER A 119 -14.82 -9.26 6.11
CA SER A 119 -13.73 -9.36 5.12
C SER A 119 -14.01 -8.78 3.72
N ILE A 120 -15.20 -8.99 3.14
CA ILE A 120 -15.53 -8.49 1.80
C ILE A 120 -15.73 -6.97 1.87
N LEU A 121 -16.57 -6.51 2.79
CA LEU A 121 -16.82 -5.08 3.00
C LEU A 121 -15.56 -4.31 3.42
N ARG A 122 -14.65 -4.93 4.20
CA ARG A 122 -13.30 -4.39 4.47
C ARG A 122 -12.49 -4.17 3.21
N ARG A 123 -12.47 -5.14 2.29
CA ARG A 123 -11.74 -5.00 1.02
C ARG A 123 -12.29 -3.83 0.20
N HIS A 124 -13.60 -3.75 0.04
CA HIS A 124 -14.22 -2.64 -0.69
C HIS A 124 -13.94 -1.28 -0.02
N TYR A 125 -14.03 -1.20 1.31
CA TYR A 125 -13.69 0.00 2.08
C TYR A 125 -12.23 0.44 1.87
N PHE A 126 -11.26 -0.48 2.00
CA PHE A 126 -9.85 -0.19 1.71
C PHE A 126 -9.62 0.25 0.27
N THR A 127 -10.19 -0.46 -0.71
CA THR A 127 -10.04 -0.10 -2.13
C THR A 127 -10.61 1.29 -2.42
N HIS A 128 -11.79 1.62 -1.88
CA HIS A 128 -12.39 2.94 -2.04
C HIS A 128 -11.53 4.05 -1.42
N LEU A 129 -11.07 3.84 -0.18
CA LEU A 129 -10.16 4.75 0.53
C LEU A 129 -8.88 4.99 -0.29
N CYS A 130 -8.24 3.94 -0.82
CA CYS A 130 -7.08 4.10 -1.71
C CYS A 130 -7.41 4.94 -2.94
N THR A 131 -8.52 4.65 -3.65
CA THR A 131 -8.90 5.41 -4.85
C THR A 131 -9.19 6.89 -4.57
N MET A 132 -9.69 7.24 -3.38
CA MET A 132 -9.90 8.64 -2.98
C MET A 132 -8.57 9.38 -2.76
N ILE A 133 -7.61 8.75 -2.07
CA ILE A 133 -6.29 9.33 -1.83
C ILE A 133 -5.51 9.41 -3.16
N GLU A 134 -5.58 8.37 -4.00
CA GLU A 134 -4.93 8.36 -5.33
C GLU A 134 -5.51 9.41 -6.29
N ALA A 135 -6.81 9.70 -6.23
CA ALA A 135 -7.42 10.78 -7.03
C ALA A 135 -7.00 12.18 -6.57
N LEU A 136 -6.73 12.36 -5.27
CA LEU A 136 -6.25 13.63 -4.69
C LEU A 136 -4.72 13.78 -4.72
N ALA A 137 -3.99 12.71 -5.05
CA ALA A 137 -2.53 12.71 -5.10
C ALA A 137 -2.00 13.27 -6.44
N PRO A 138 -0.81 13.89 -6.45
CA PRO A 138 -0.11 14.21 -7.70
C PRO A 138 0.22 12.94 -8.51
N GLU A 139 0.40 13.10 -9.83
CA GLU A 139 0.81 11.99 -10.71
C GLU A 139 2.07 11.26 -10.21
N CYS A 140 2.06 9.93 -10.33
CA CYS A 140 3.15 9.08 -9.83
C CYS A 140 4.45 9.34 -10.60
N PRO A 141 5.58 9.66 -9.93
CA PRO A 141 6.82 10.03 -10.59
C PRO A 141 7.52 8.84 -11.27
N THR A 142 8.13 9.09 -12.43
CA THR A 142 8.74 8.06 -13.28
C THR A 142 10.02 7.43 -12.70
N ASP A 143 10.77 8.13 -11.85
CA ASP A 143 11.96 7.56 -11.21
C ASP A 143 11.57 6.53 -10.13
N SER A 144 12.09 5.31 -10.28
CA SER A 144 12.04 4.21 -9.31
C SER A 144 12.28 4.59 -7.84
N ILE A 145 13.17 5.54 -7.54
CA ILE A 145 13.45 5.97 -6.17
C ILE A 145 12.30 6.86 -5.67
N LEU A 146 11.96 7.89 -6.46
CA LEU A 146 10.90 8.84 -6.13
C LEU A 146 9.52 8.16 -6.06
N CYS A 147 9.28 7.16 -6.92
CA CYS A 147 8.10 6.30 -6.95
C CYS A 147 7.94 5.49 -5.65
N ARG A 148 9.04 4.96 -5.07
CA ARG A 148 9.00 4.31 -3.75
C ARG A 148 8.66 5.29 -2.62
N HIS A 149 9.17 6.52 -2.68
CA HIS A 149 8.82 7.55 -1.72
C HIS A 149 7.35 7.98 -1.86
N TYR A 150 6.82 8.09 -3.08
CA TYR A 150 5.42 8.36 -3.37
C TYR A 150 4.49 7.27 -2.78
N TYR A 151 4.74 5.98 -3.03
CA TYR A 151 3.95 4.92 -2.42
C TYR A 151 4.06 4.88 -0.88
N MET A 152 5.22 5.19 -0.32
CA MET A 152 5.38 5.27 1.13
C MET A 152 4.61 6.45 1.75
N MET A 153 4.52 7.58 1.04
CA MET A 153 3.66 8.72 1.41
C MET A 153 2.18 8.32 1.37
N LEU A 154 1.71 7.68 0.30
CA LEU A 154 0.34 7.16 0.21
C LEU A 154 0.01 6.21 1.36
N LEU A 155 0.91 5.27 1.67
CA LEU A 155 0.73 4.33 2.80
C LEU A 155 0.64 5.04 4.15
N THR A 156 1.44 6.08 4.39
CA THR A 156 1.32 6.89 5.62
C THR A 156 0.02 7.70 5.67
N GLU A 157 -0.50 8.13 4.53
CA GLU A 157 -1.77 8.88 4.45
C GLU A 157 -3.00 7.98 4.63
N ILE A 158 -2.94 6.75 4.09
CA ILE A 158 -3.91 5.68 4.36
C ILE A 158 -3.97 5.38 5.86
N ASP A 159 -2.82 5.15 6.51
CA ASP A 159 -2.75 4.91 7.96
C ASP A 159 -3.25 6.12 8.77
N ARG A 160 -2.91 7.35 8.36
CA ARG A 160 -3.43 8.58 8.98
C ARG A 160 -4.96 8.64 8.95
N CYS A 161 -5.57 8.34 7.79
CA CYS A 161 -7.02 8.36 7.61
C CYS A 161 -7.73 7.24 8.40
N LEU A 162 -7.11 6.06 8.53
CA LEU A 162 -7.67 4.94 9.30
C LEU A 162 -7.65 5.17 10.81
N ASN A 163 -6.66 5.91 11.32
CA ASN A 163 -6.50 6.17 12.76
C ASN A 163 -7.16 7.49 13.23
N ASP A 164 -7.46 8.44 12.34
CA ASP A 164 -8.09 9.73 12.67
C ASP A 164 -9.37 9.96 11.87
N LYS A 165 -10.51 10.03 12.57
CA LYS A 165 -11.82 10.35 11.99
C LYS A 165 -11.85 11.71 11.30
N THR A 166 -11.10 12.69 11.81
CA THR A 166 -10.98 14.04 11.23
C THR A 166 -10.24 14.02 9.90
N ALA A 167 -9.25 13.13 9.75
CA ALA A 167 -8.54 12.89 8.51
C ALA A 167 -9.46 12.29 7.44
N MET A 168 -10.28 11.29 7.83
CA MET A 168 -11.29 10.68 6.95
C MET A 168 -12.35 11.68 6.48
N GLU A 169 -12.92 12.48 7.39
CA GLU A 169 -13.93 13.49 7.06
C GLU A 169 -13.39 14.55 6.10
N ARG A 170 -12.14 14.97 6.30
CA ARG A 170 -11.46 15.86 5.35
C ARG A 170 -11.22 15.18 4.00
N LEU A 171 -10.78 13.92 3.97
CA LEU A 171 -10.54 13.19 2.73
C LEU A 171 -11.82 13.09 1.87
N ILE A 172 -12.97 12.84 2.52
CA ILE A 172 -14.29 12.83 1.86
C ILE A 172 -14.60 14.21 1.26
N TYR A 173 -14.48 15.28 2.06
CA TYR A 173 -14.72 16.64 1.59
C TYR A 173 -13.78 17.05 0.44
N ASP A 174 -12.47 16.83 0.57
CA ASP A 174 -11.49 17.19 -0.46
C ASP A 174 -11.76 16.40 -1.77
N TYR A 175 -12.20 15.13 -1.68
CA TYR A 175 -12.55 14.27 -2.83
C TYR A 175 -13.88 14.68 -3.50
N GLU A 176 -14.92 14.97 -2.73
CA GLU A 176 -16.21 15.44 -3.26
C GLU A 176 -16.04 16.76 -4.04
N ASN A 177 -15.25 17.69 -3.52
CA ASN A 177 -14.95 18.96 -4.19
C ASN A 177 -14.00 18.84 -5.40
N LEU A 178 -13.29 17.73 -5.57
CA LEU A 178 -12.51 17.44 -6.78
C LEU A 178 -13.40 16.99 -7.95
N SER A 179 -14.63 16.54 -7.68
CA SER A 179 -15.53 15.96 -8.69
C SER A 179 -16.42 16.97 -9.45
N VAL A 180 -16.14 18.27 -9.32
CA VAL A 180 -16.97 19.40 -9.77
C VAL A 180 -16.21 20.32 -10.73
#